data_AF-A0A6P1CVW8-F1
#
_entry.id   AF-A0A6P1CVW8-F1
#
_cell.length_a   1.000
_cell.length_b   1.000
_cell.length_c   1.000
_cell.angle_alpha   90.00
_cell.angle_beta   90.00
_cell.angle_gamma   90.00
#
_symmetry.space_group_name_H-M   'P 1'
#
loop_
_entity.id
_entity.type
_entity.pdbx_description
1 polymer ?
#
loop_
_entity_poly.entity_id
_entity_poly.type
_entity_poly.pdbx_seq_one_letter_code
_entity_poly.pdbx_strand_id
1 'polypeptide(L)' 'MAGGTSLVALAEKYSVSDYSIRMILRKAGVPPQRRTVTAEQEARVHELWTEGLKPEAIAAEVGMGHANVRLILASSDTRS' A
#
# COMPACT_ATOMS: atom_id res chain seq x y z
N MET A 1 -10.80 5.76 13.04
CA MET A 1 -9.38 6.13 12.79
C MET A 1 -8.53 4.87 12.84
N ALA A 2 -8.05 4.37 11.71
CA ALA A 2 -7.10 3.24 11.70
C ALA A 2 -5.70 3.80 12.01
N GLY A 3 -5.41 4.03 13.28
CA GLY A 3 -4.09 4.42 13.77
C GLY A 3 -3.12 3.25 13.71
N GLY A 4 -2.78 2.79 12.50
CA GLY A 4 -1.82 1.72 12.29
C GLY A 4 -0.42 2.21 12.62
N THR A 5 0.03 1.99 13.86
CA THR A 5 1.45 2.19 14.22
C THR A 5 2.28 1.22 13.39
N SER A 6 3.32 1.72 12.71
CA SER A 6 4.18 0.86 11.89
C SER A 6 4.90 -0.18 12.77
N LEU A 7 5.24 -1.33 12.19
CA LEU A 7 6.03 -2.35 12.91
C LEU A 7 7.37 -1.78 13.39
N VAL A 8 7.95 -0.84 12.65
CA VAL A 8 9.15 -0.10 13.01
C VAL A 8 8.92 0.72 14.28
N ALA A 9 7.85 1.49 14.35
CA ALA A 9 7.54 2.28 15.54
C ALA A 9 7.23 1.39 16.76
N LEU A 10 6.65 0.20 16.56
CA LEU A 10 6.47 -0.80 17.61
C LEU A 10 7.81 -1.39 18.07
N ALA A 11 8.70 -1.71 17.12
CA ALA A 11 10.03 -2.24 17.39
C ALA A 11 10.88 -1.25 18.20
N GLU A 12 10.88 0.03 17.81
CA GLU A 12 11.55 1.11 18.55
C GLU A 12 10.96 1.29 19.95
N LYS A 13 9.62 1.40 20.05
CA LYS A 13 8.93 1.61 21.33
C LYS A 13 9.21 0.49 22.34
N TYR A 14 9.27 -0.75 21.88
CA TYR A 14 9.46 -1.91 22.75
C TYR A 14 10.89 -2.44 22.75
N SER A 15 11.83 -1.78 22.04
CA SER A 15 13.23 -2.19 21.91
C SER A 15 13.40 -3.66 21.51
N VAL A 16 12.59 -4.11 20.55
CA VAL A 16 12.64 -5.47 19.99
C VAL A 16 12.77 -5.43 18.48
N SER A 17 13.22 -6.52 17.88
CA SER A 17 13.30 -6.61 16.42
C SER A 17 11.91 -6.62 15.75
N ASP A 18 11.83 -6.12 14.52
CA ASP A 18 10.63 -6.23 13.66
C ASP A 18 10.14 -7.69 13.55
N TYR A 19 11.08 -8.64 13.46
CA TYR A 19 10.80 -10.07 13.44
C TYR A 19 10.08 -10.54 14.71
N SER A 20 10.54 -10.10 15.89
CA SER A 20 9.91 -10.41 17.18
C SER A 20 8.49 -9.85 17.26
N ILE A 21 8.27 -8.60 16.82
CA ILE A 21 6.91 -8.01 16.75
C ILE A 21 6.01 -8.86 15.84
N ARG A 22 6.47 -9.24 14.63
CA ARG A 22 5.68 -10.08 13.71
C ARG A 22 5.32 -11.42 14.33
N MET A 23 6.25 -12.06 15.03
CA MET A 23 6.01 -13.34 15.71
C MET A 23 4.99 -13.20 16.84
N ILE A 24 5.08 -12.12 17.63
CA ILE A 24 4.12 -11.83 18.71
C ILE A 24 2.73 -11.59 18.13
N LEU A 25 2.60 -10.73 17.10
CA LEU A 25 1.33 -10.45 16.44
C LEU A 25 0.71 -11.72 15.86
N ARG A 26 1.51 -12.56 15.19
CA ARG A 26 1.06 -13.85 14.66
C ARG A 26 0.59 -14.80 15.77
N LYS A 27 1.33 -14.90 16.88
CA LYS A 27 0.95 -15.72 18.05
C LYS A 27 -0.33 -15.22 18.71
N ALA A 28 -0.56 -13.91 18.69
CA ALA A 28 -1.79 -13.27 19.15
C ALA A 28 -2.95 -13.38 18.15
N GLY A 29 -2.76 -14.04 17.00
CA GLY A 29 -3.79 -14.18 15.97
C GLY A 29 -4.08 -12.91 15.18
N VAL A 30 -3.22 -11.89 15.27
CA VAL A 30 -3.36 -10.63 14.52
C VAL A 30 -2.76 -10.84 13.12
N PRO A 31 -3.57 -10.88 12.05
CA PRO A 31 -3.05 -11.06 10.71
C PRO A 31 -2.32 -9.80 10.22
N PRO A 32 -1.33 -9.94 9.32
CA PRO A 32 -0.72 -8.79 8.70
C PRO A 32 -1.78 -7.99 7.94
N GLN A 33 -1.86 -6.70 8.25
CA GLN A 33 -2.82 -5.80 7.61
C GLN A 33 -2.40 -5.60 6.15
N ARG A 34 -3.19 -6.14 5.22
CA ARG A 34 -3.02 -5.84 3.81
C ARG A 34 -3.50 -4.42 3.57
N ARG A 35 -2.65 -3.58 2.97
CA ARG A 35 -3.10 -2.30 2.43
C ARG A 35 -3.94 -2.58 1.20
N THR A 36 -5.24 -2.38 1.32
CA THR A 36 -6.16 -2.38 0.18
C THR A 36 -6.05 -1.05 -0.54
N VAL A 37 -5.99 -1.07 -1.87
CA VAL A 37 -6.14 0.15 -2.68
C VAL A 37 -7.57 0.64 -2.51
N THR A 38 -7.74 1.93 -2.21
CA THR A 38 -9.08 2.53 -2.13
C THR A 38 -9.58 2.93 -3.51
N ALA A 39 -10.90 3.00 -3.69
CA ALA A 39 -11.50 3.46 -4.94
C ALA A 39 -11.06 4.90 -5.32
N GLU A 40 -10.82 5.75 -4.33
CA GLU A 40 -10.30 7.10 -4.54
C GLU A 40 -8.86 7.09 -5.08
N GLN A 41 -8.00 6.23 -4.53
CA GLN A 41 -6.64 6.06 -5.04
C GLN A 41 -6.64 5.48 -6.47
N GLU A 42 -7.53 4.54 -6.76
CA GLU A 42 -7.71 3.98 -8.10
C GLU A 42 -8.17 5.05 -9.10
N ALA A 43 -9.18 5.85 -8.74
CA ALA A 43 -9.65 6.97 -9.56
C ALA A 43 -8.52 7.97 -9.85
N ARG A 44 -7.71 8.32 -8.83
CA ARG A 44 -6.57 9.23 -9.00
C ARG A 44 -5.49 8.65 -9.91
N VAL A 45 -5.24 7.34 -9.85
CA VAL A 45 -4.31 6.67 -10.78
C VAL A 45 -4.79 6.80 -12.23
N HIS A 46 -6.09 6.63 -12.49
CA HIS A 46 -6.64 6.78 -13.85
C HIS A 46 -6.60 8.22 -14.34
N GLU A 47 -6.95 9.19 -13.49
CA GLU A 47 -6.90 10.61 -13.82
C GLU A 47 -5.49 11.01 -14.28
N LEU A 48 -4.47 10.71 -13.48
CA LEU A 48 -3.08 11.03 -13.81
C LEU A 48 -2.58 10.30 -15.06
N TRP A 49 -3.07 9.08 -15.31
CA TRP A 49 -2.77 8.36 -16.55
C TRP A 49 -3.38 9.04 -17.77
N THR A 50 -4.62 9.50 -17.68
CA THR A 50 -5.28 10.25 -18.76
C THR A 50 -4.63 11.61 -19.03
N GLU A 51 -4.02 12.22 -18.01
CA GLU A 51 -3.17 13.41 -18.14
C GLU A 51 -1.81 13.12 -18.79
N GLY A 52 -1.50 11.84 -19.05
CA GLY A 52 -0.28 11.40 -19.72
C GLY A 52 0.92 11.20 -18.80
N LEU A 53 0.73 11.14 -17.48
CA LEU A 53 1.82 10.87 -16.56
C LEU A 53 2.32 9.43 -16.72
N LYS A 54 3.62 9.25 -16.52
CA LYS A 54 4.24 7.93 -16.50
C LYS A 54 3.89 7.19 -15.20
N PRO A 55 3.80 5.85 -15.21
CA PRO A 55 3.44 5.05 -14.03
C PRO A 55 4.34 5.28 -12.82
N GLU A 56 5.62 5.62 -13.01
CA GLU A 56 6.56 5.95 -11.94
C GLU A 56 6.21 7.25 -11.22
N ALA A 57 5.82 8.28 -11.97
CA ALA A 57 5.37 9.55 -11.40
C ALA A 57 4.05 9.38 -10.66
N ILE A 58 3.13 8.60 -11.23
CA ILE A 58 1.84 8.27 -10.59
C ILE A 58 2.06 7.51 -9.27
N ALA A 59 3.00 6.55 -9.25
CA ALA A 59 3.34 5.79 -8.05
C ALA A 59 3.85 6.70 -6.92
N ALA A 60 4.71 7.66 -7.25
CA ALA A 60 5.20 8.65 -6.30
C ALA A 60 4.07 9.56 -5.79
N GLU A 61 3.22 10.06 -6.69
CA GLU A 61 2.12 10.98 -6.37
C GLU A 61 1.06 10.34 -5.46
N VAL A 62 0.66 9.11 -5.77
CA VAL A 62 -0.40 8.39 -5.02
C VAL A 62 0.17 7.65 -3.80
N GLY A 63 1.50 7.64 -3.62
CA GLY A 63 2.16 6.94 -2.52
C GLY A 63 2.02 5.42 -2.60
N MET A 64 2.04 4.87 -3.82
CA MET A 64 1.77 3.46 -4.10
C MET A 64 2.97 2.79 -4.78
N GLY A 65 3.10 1.47 -4.64
CA GLY A 65 4.14 0.73 -5.35
C GLY A 65 3.87 0.63 -6.85
N HIS A 66 4.91 0.74 -7.67
CA HIS A 66 4.85 0.64 -9.13
C HIS A 66 4.04 -0.58 -9.64
N ALA A 67 4.16 -1.73 -8.96
CA ALA A 67 3.42 -2.94 -9.33
C ALA A 67 1.90 -2.77 -9.19
N ASN A 68 1.42 -2.10 -8.14
CA ASN A 68 0.00 -1.84 -7.96
C ASN A 68 -0.53 -0.85 -9.00
N VAL A 69 0.23 0.22 -9.30
CA VAL A 69 -0.14 1.17 -10.36
C VAL A 69 -0.30 0.46 -11.70
N ARG A 70 0.65 -0.41 -12.08
CA ARG A 70 0.58 -1.20 -13.32
C ARG A 70 -0.61 -2.16 -13.33
N LEU A 71 -0.94 -2.78 -12.19
CA LEU A 71 -2.09 -3.67 -12.06
C LEU A 71 -3.41 -2.91 -12.30
N ILE A 72 -3.56 -1.73 -11.68
CA ILE A 72 -4.75 -0.87 -11.83
C ILE A 72 -4.92 -0.46 -13.30
N LEU A 73 -3.84 0.02 -13.94
CA LEU A 73 -3.88 0.43 -15.35
C LEU A 73 -4.17 -0.76 -16.28
N ALA A 74 -3.57 -1.93 -16.04
CA ALA A 74 -3.83 -3.12 -16.86
C ALA A 74 -5.28 -3.63 -16.75
N SER A 75 -5.90 -3.50 -15.58
CA SER A 75 -7.29 -3.92 -15.34
C SER A 75 -8.35 -3.06 -16.04
N SER A 76 -7.97 -1.85 -16.45
CA SER A 76 -8.86 -0.93 -17.20
C SER A 76 -8.67 -1.04 -18.71
N ASP A 77 -7.49 -1.47 -19.17
CA ASP A 77 -7.21 -1.73 -20.60
C ASP A 77 -7.98 -2.95 -21.14
N THR A 78 -8.30 -3.93 -20.28
CA THR A 78 -9.06 -5.15 -20.67
C THR A 78 -10.56 -4.91 -20.91
N ARG A 79 -11.04 -3.67 -20.78
CA ARG A 79 -12.46 -3.30 -20.91
C ARG A 79 -12.76 -2.43 -22.15
N SER A 80 -11.86 -2.42 -23.12
CA SER A 80 -12.04 -1.74 -24.41
C SER A 80 -12.40 -2.69 -25.54
#